data_AF-A0A9X2KS84-F1
#
_entry.id   AF-A0A9X2KS84-F1
#
_cell.length_a   1.000
_cell.length_b   1.000
_cell.length_c   1.000
_cell.angle_alpha   90.00
_cell.angle_beta   90.00
_cell.angle_gamma   90.00
#
_symmetry.space_group_name_H-M   'P 1'
#
loop_
_entity.id
_entity.type
_entity.pdbx_description
1 polymer ?
#
loop_
_entity_poly.entity_id
_entity_poly.type
_entity_poly.pdbx_seq_one_letter_code
_entity_poly.pdbx_strand_id
1 'polypeptide(L)'
;MDKFWTWLWHGSREGPRGIFNVADRYILIHCAISIFLVLFLKNGPVDFAQKALFPACSILVGLSMAWTTRAATLLQSKDLRDKLFNSKRPAEDYIYGFQLAILVVMIMLCYLAIMAGGGLNISIFGQPWDLKISSFWMFFLISMTLRECWGVINATNMLSMLEYIRAK
;
A
#
# COMPACT_ATOMS: atom_id res chain seq x y z
N MET A 1 20.63 11.90 -1.51
CA MET A 1 19.94 10.90 -0.67
C MET A 1 18.48 10.77 -1.11
N ASP A 2 18.20 11.00 -2.40
CA ASP A 2 16.87 11.45 -2.86
C ASP A 2 16.18 10.48 -3.81
N LYS A 3 16.80 9.31 -4.06
CA LYS A 3 16.41 8.44 -5.17
C LYS A 3 14.96 7.94 -5.09
N PHE A 4 14.43 7.65 -3.89
CA PHE A 4 13.03 7.22 -3.74
C PHE A 4 12.04 8.34 -4.08
N TRP A 5 12.21 9.52 -3.47
CA TRP A 5 11.32 10.66 -3.71
C TRP A 5 11.43 11.19 -5.14
N THR A 6 12.65 11.22 -5.69
CA THR A 6 12.86 11.53 -7.11
C THR A 6 12.15 10.50 -7.99
N TRP A 7 12.28 9.20 -7.71
CA TRP A 7 11.58 8.16 -8.45
C TRP A 7 10.05 8.25 -8.35
N LEU A 8 9.52 8.56 -7.15
CA LEU A 8 8.09 8.68 -6.91
C LEU A 8 7.45 9.73 -7.82
N TRP A 9 8.09 10.90 -7.90
CA TRP A 9 7.55 12.06 -8.63
C TRP A 9 8.05 12.18 -10.08
N HIS A 10 9.25 11.70 -10.39
CA HIS A 10 9.90 11.88 -11.70
C HIS A 10 10.16 10.56 -12.45
N GLY A 11 10.05 9.40 -11.79
CA GLY A 11 10.32 8.10 -12.39
C GLY A 11 11.81 7.76 -12.49
N SER A 12 12.10 6.59 -13.05
CA SER A 12 13.46 6.19 -13.43
C SER A 12 13.79 6.73 -14.83
N ARG A 13 15.06 6.60 -15.27
CA ARG A 13 15.59 7.21 -16.50
C ARG A 13 14.74 6.96 -17.76
N GLU A 14 14.09 5.80 -17.86
CA GLU A 14 13.21 5.40 -18.98
C GLU A 14 11.85 4.85 -18.50
N GLY A 15 11.60 4.83 -17.20
CA GLY A 15 10.42 4.20 -16.60
C GLY A 15 9.33 5.20 -16.19
N PRO A 16 8.08 4.74 -16.02
CA PRO A 16 7.00 5.59 -15.54
C PRO A 16 7.25 6.07 -14.09
N ARG A 17 6.59 7.16 -13.70
CA ARG A 17 6.67 7.71 -12.34
C ARG A 17 6.09 6.73 -11.33
N GLY A 18 6.75 6.60 -10.17
CA GLY A 18 6.30 5.71 -9.10
C GLY A 18 4.89 6.02 -8.60
N ILE A 19 4.46 7.29 -8.63
CA ILE A 19 3.11 7.69 -8.21
C ILE A 19 1.99 6.99 -8.99
N PHE A 20 2.22 6.62 -10.25
CA PHE A 20 1.23 5.92 -11.07
C PHE A 20 1.01 4.47 -10.63
N ASN A 21 1.88 3.91 -9.78
CA ASN A 21 1.63 2.60 -9.18
C ASN A 21 0.49 2.63 -8.16
N VAL A 22 0.19 3.81 -7.60
CA VAL A 22 -0.90 4.03 -6.64
C VAL A 22 -2.05 4.81 -7.31
N ALA A 23 -1.71 5.81 -8.10
CA ALA A 23 -2.64 6.70 -8.80
C ALA A 23 -3.03 6.18 -10.19
N ASP A 24 -3.68 5.02 -10.24
CA ASP A 24 -4.18 4.43 -11.47
C ASP A 24 -5.72 4.42 -11.56
N ARG A 25 -6.25 3.80 -12.63
CA ARG A 25 -7.69 3.69 -12.90
C ARG A 25 -8.50 3.02 -11.78
N TYR A 26 -7.88 2.20 -10.93
CA TYR A 26 -8.58 1.52 -9.85
C TYR A 26 -8.84 2.44 -8.65
N ILE A 27 -8.25 3.64 -8.58
CA ILE A 27 -8.64 4.66 -7.59
C ILE A 27 -10.15 4.92 -7.62
N LEU A 28 -10.78 4.92 -8.80
CA LEU A 28 -12.23 5.12 -8.92
C LEU A 28 -13.01 4.01 -8.21
N ILE A 29 -12.52 2.78 -8.26
CA ILE A 29 -13.13 1.64 -7.55
C ILE A 29 -12.95 1.81 -6.05
N HIS A 30 -11.77 2.21 -5.58
CA HIS A 30 -11.52 2.48 -4.17
C HIS A 30 -12.42 3.62 -3.65
N CYS A 31 -12.55 4.71 -4.40
CA CYS A 31 -13.49 5.79 -4.09
C CYS A 31 -14.94 5.29 -4.00
N ALA A 32 -15.39 4.46 -4.96
CA ALA A 32 -16.73 3.91 -4.96
C ALA A 32 -16.99 3.01 -3.73
N ILE A 33 -16.02 2.15 -3.38
CA ILE A 33 -16.10 1.30 -2.18
C ILE A 33 -16.17 2.17 -0.91
N SER A 34 -15.36 3.21 -0.82
CA SER A 34 -15.36 4.12 0.34
C SER A 34 -16.68 4.87 0.48
N ILE A 35 -17.23 5.41 -0.62
CA ILE A 35 -18.54 6.07 -0.61
C ILE A 35 -19.62 5.08 -0.17
N PHE A 36 -19.62 3.87 -0.71
CA PHE A 36 -20.56 2.82 -0.32
C PHE A 36 -20.46 2.52 1.18
N LEU A 37 -19.25 2.31 1.71
CA LEU A 37 -19.08 2.04 3.14
C LEU A 37 -19.51 3.22 4.01
N VAL A 38 -19.21 4.47 3.63
CA VAL A 38 -19.66 5.65 4.39
C VAL A 38 -21.19 5.77 4.42
N LEU A 39 -21.88 5.43 3.33
CA LEU A 39 -23.33 5.57 3.23
C LEU A 39 -24.09 4.43 3.92
N PHE A 40 -23.58 3.21 3.85
CA PHE A 40 -24.30 2.00 4.27
C PHE A 40 -23.81 1.41 5.59
N LEU A 41 -22.62 1.76 6.08
CA LEU A 41 -22.13 1.27 7.36
C LEU A 41 -22.80 2.01 8.52
N LYS A 42 -23.45 1.25 9.40
CA LYS A 42 -24.17 1.79 10.57
C LYS A 42 -23.25 2.20 11.73
N ASN A 43 -22.07 1.59 11.80
CA ASN A 43 -21.13 1.85 12.89
C ASN A 43 -20.40 3.18 12.66
N GLY A 44 -20.17 3.94 13.74
CA GLY A 44 -19.36 5.14 13.68
C GLY A 44 -17.90 4.82 13.29
N PRO A 45 -17.20 5.74 12.59
CA PRO A 45 -15.85 5.48 12.11
C PRO A 45 -14.84 5.27 13.24
N VAL A 46 -15.04 5.89 14.40
CA VAL A 46 -14.19 5.72 15.59
C VAL A 46 -14.31 4.30 16.15
N ASP A 47 -15.53 3.80 16.34
CA ASP A 47 -15.77 2.42 16.82
C ASP A 47 -15.21 1.39 15.82
N PHE A 48 -15.37 1.65 14.52
CA PHE A 48 -14.75 0.81 13.51
C PHE A 48 -13.22 0.83 13.61
N ALA A 49 -12.60 2.01 13.71
CA ALA A 49 -11.15 2.14 13.80
C ALA A 49 -10.57 1.40 15.00
N GLN A 50 -11.21 1.50 16.17
CA GLN A 50 -10.79 0.80 17.39
C GLN A 50 -10.77 -0.72 17.20
N LYS A 51 -11.77 -1.27 16.51
CA LYS A 51 -11.85 -2.71 16.22
C LYS A 51 -10.91 -3.14 15.11
N ALA A 52 -10.68 -2.28 14.12
CA ALA A 52 -9.87 -2.59 12.95
C ALA A 52 -8.36 -2.41 13.15
N LEU A 53 -7.94 -1.59 14.14
CA LEU A 53 -6.53 -1.24 14.34
C LEU A 53 -5.66 -2.47 14.63
N PHE A 54 -6.08 -3.35 15.54
CA PHE A 54 -5.27 -4.52 15.90
C PHE A 54 -5.09 -5.50 14.72
N PRO A 55 -6.15 -5.93 14.01
CA PRO A 55 -6.00 -6.71 12.78
C PRO A 55 -5.14 -6.03 11.72
N ALA A 56 -5.28 -4.72 11.52
CA ALA A 56 -4.50 -3.97 10.54
C ALA A 56 -3.00 -3.98 10.90
N CYS A 57 -2.66 -3.81 12.18
CA CYS A 57 -1.29 -3.91 12.66
C CYS A 57 -0.70 -5.32 12.46
N SER A 58 -1.49 -6.38 12.71
CA SER A 58 -1.05 -7.76 12.47
C SER A 58 -0.74 -8.03 10.99
N ILE A 59 -1.53 -7.47 10.08
CA ILE A 59 -1.27 -7.55 8.63
C ILE A 59 0.05 -6.88 8.27
N LEU A 60 0.33 -5.68 8.79
CA LEU A 60 1.61 -4.98 8.55
C LEU A 60 2.80 -5.83 9.02
N VAL A 61 2.72 -6.42 10.21
CA VAL A 61 3.79 -7.29 10.74
C VAL A 61 4.01 -8.50 9.82
N GLY A 62 2.92 -9.18 9.43
CA GLY A 62 2.99 -10.33 8.51
C GLY A 62 3.60 -9.97 7.15
N LEU A 63 3.22 -8.82 6.59
CA LEU A 63 3.76 -8.33 5.31
C LEU A 63 5.22 -7.91 5.41
N SER A 64 5.62 -7.29 6.53
CA SER A 64 7.01 -6.88 6.75
C SER A 64 7.94 -8.09 6.84
N MET A 65 7.47 -9.17 7.49
CA MET A 65 8.20 -10.45 7.54
C MET A 65 8.27 -11.11 6.16
N ALA A 66 7.14 -11.22 5.46
CA ALA A 66 7.09 -11.78 4.11
C ALA A 66 8.00 -11.02 3.13
N TRP A 67 8.07 -9.69 3.26
CA TRP A 67 8.94 -8.83 2.46
C TRP A 67 10.43 -9.05 2.76
N THR A 68 10.82 -9.07 4.04
CA THR A 68 12.23 -9.23 4.45
C THR A 68 12.82 -10.54 3.94
N THR A 69 12.08 -11.64 4.09
CA THR A 69 12.50 -12.97 3.59
C THR A 69 12.69 -12.98 2.08
N ARG A 70 11.93 -12.19 1.33
CA ARG A 70 11.95 -12.19 -0.15
C ARG A 70 12.95 -11.21 -0.75
N ALA A 71 13.19 -10.06 -0.11
CA ALA A 71 14.31 -9.19 -0.45
C ALA A 71 15.65 -9.95 -0.35
N ALA A 72 15.78 -10.81 0.67
CA ALA A 72 16.93 -11.70 0.80
C ALA A 72 17.05 -12.69 -0.38
N THR A 73 15.96 -13.35 -0.78
CA THR A 73 15.96 -14.28 -1.94
C THR A 73 16.36 -13.58 -3.24
N LEU A 74 15.83 -12.38 -3.50
CA LEU A 74 16.09 -11.64 -4.73
C LEU A 74 17.55 -11.17 -4.83
N LEU A 75 18.17 -10.83 -3.70
CA LEU A 75 19.58 -10.44 -3.63
C LEU A 75 20.55 -11.62 -3.74
N GLN A 76 20.12 -12.83 -3.38
CA GLN A 76 20.96 -14.03 -3.37
C GLN A 76 21.12 -14.68 -4.76
N SER A 77 20.20 -14.44 -5.71
CA SER A 77 20.22 -15.10 -7.02
C SER A 77 20.66 -14.17 -8.16
N LYS A 78 21.93 -14.29 -8.57
CA LYS A 78 22.52 -13.48 -9.65
C LYS A 78 21.80 -13.66 -11.00
N ASP A 79 21.43 -14.88 -11.37
CA ASP A 79 20.72 -15.16 -12.63
C ASP A 79 19.28 -14.64 -12.65
N LEU A 80 18.60 -14.65 -11.50
CA LEU A 80 17.25 -14.09 -11.40
C LEU A 80 17.32 -12.58 -11.59
N ARG A 81 18.34 -11.95 -10.99
CA ARG A 81 18.65 -10.54 -11.11
C ARG A 81 18.83 -10.12 -12.58
N ASP A 82 19.59 -10.89 -13.33
CA ASP A 82 19.92 -10.59 -14.72
C ASP A 82 18.73 -10.82 -15.68
N LYS A 83 17.74 -11.65 -15.30
CA LYS A 83 16.48 -11.83 -16.06
C LYS A 83 15.38 -10.84 -15.68
N LEU A 84 15.33 -10.42 -14.42
CA LEU A 84 14.29 -9.50 -13.92
C LEU A 84 14.60 -8.04 -14.24
N PHE A 85 15.89 -7.69 -14.27
CA PHE A 85 16.35 -6.33 -14.47
C PHE A 85 16.81 -6.13 -15.91
N ASN A 86 16.12 -5.23 -16.60
CA ASN A 86 16.50 -4.76 -17.92
C ASN A 86 16.70 -3.23 -17.85
N SER A 87 17.32 -2.64 -18.87
CA SER A 87 17.54 -1.18 -18.92
C SER A 87 16.25 -0.36 -18.69
N LYS A 88 15.10 -0.90 -19.12
CA LYS A 88 13.77 -0.30 -18.96
C LYS A 88 13.12 -0.51 -17.59
N ARG A 89 13.61 -1.45 -16.76
CA ARG A 89 13.09 -1.78 -15.42
C ARG A 89 14.26 -2.08 -14.49
N PRO A 90 14.94 -1.04 -13.99
CA PRO A 90 16.07 -1.20 -13.09
C PRO A 90 15.64 -1.81 -11.74
N ALA A 91 16.60 -2.37 -11.02
CA ALA A 91 16.39 -3.00 -9.71
C ALA A 91 15.70 -2.06 -8.72
N GLU A 92 16.05 -0.79 -8.79
CA GLU A 92 15.52 0.29 -7.98
C GLU A 92 14.00 0.41 -8.08
N ASP A 93 13.39 0.20 -9.26
CA ASP A 93 11.95 0.31 -9.44
C ASP A 93 11.20 -0.74 -8.62
N TYR A 94 11.77 -1.94 -8.47
CA TYR A 94 11.20 -3.00 -7.63
C TYR A 94 11.32 -2.64 -6.15
N ILE A 95 12.50 -2.18 -5.71
CA ILE A 95 12.74 -1.79 -4.32
C ILE A 95 11.83 -0.63 -3.93
N TYR A 96 11.72 0.39 -4.77
CA TYR A 96 10.88 1.56 -4.52
C TYR A 96 9.40 1.23 -4.61
N GLY A 97 8.98 0.30 -5.46
CA GLY A 97 7.62 -0.26 -5.43
C GLY A 97 7.28 -0.88 -4.07
N PHE A 98 8.17 -1.68 -3.49
CA PHE A 98 7.98 -2.23 -2.15
C PHE A 98 7.94 -1.14 -1.06
N GLN A 99 8.86 -0.18 -1.10
CA GLN A 99 8.87 0.95 -0.16
C GLN A 99 7.57 1.76 -0.23
N LEU A 100 7.03 1.95 -1.43
CA LEU A 100 5.75 2.64 -1.64
C LEU A 100 4.58 1.86 -1.02
N ALA A 101 4.50 0.55 -1.23
CA ALA A 101 3.47 -0.29 -0.62
C ALA A 101 3.50 -0.20 0.92
N ILE A 102 4.70 -0.27 1.52
CA ILE A 102 4.88 -0.13 2.97
C ILE A 102 4.46 1.26 3.45
N LEU A 103 4.86 2.30 2.73
CA LEU A 103 4.47 3.67 3.05
C LEU A 103 2.95 3.84 3.06
N VAL A 104 2.23 3.25 2.10
CA VAL A 104 0.76 3.25 2.06
C VAL A 104 0.17 2.58 3.31
N VAL A 105 0.69 1.40 3.71
CA VAL A 105 0.22 0.71 4.92
C VAL A 105 0.52 1.53 6.18
N MET A 106 1.69 2.14 6.27
CA MET A 106 2.06 3.01 7.39
C MET A 106 1.14 4.23 7.50
N ILE A 107 0.84 4.90 6.37
CA ILE A 107 -0.10 6.03 6.33
C ILE A 107 -1.48 5.59 6.81
N MET A 108 -1.97 4.45 6.32
CA MET A 108 -3.25 3.87 6.75
C MET A 108 -3.26 3.59 8.26
N LEU A 109 -2.21 2.98 8.80
CA LEU A 109 -2.13 2.67 10.25
C LEU A 109 -2.07 3.92 11.12
N CYS A 110 -1.27 4.92 10.74
CA CYS A 110 -1.23 6.20 11.44
C CYS A 110 -2.61 6.84 11.45
N TYR A 111 -3.31 6.80 10.31
CA TYR A 111 -4.66 7.33 10.20
C TYR A 111 -5.66 6.57 11.08
N LEU A 112 -5.62 5.23 11.08
CA LEU A 112 -6.47 4.41 11.95
C LEU A 112 -6.17 4.64 13.43
N ALA A 113 -4.90 4.80 13.82
CA ALA A 113 -4.52 5.06 15.20
C ALA A 113 -5.08 6.41 15.69
N ILE A 114 -4.99 7.45 14.85
CA ILE A 114 -5.59 8.76 15.14
C ILE A 114 -7.11 8.62 15.31
N MET A 115 -7.78 7.92 14.39
CA MET A 115 -9.23 7.71 14.45
C MET A 115 -9.65 6.87 15.66
N ALA A 116 -8.90 5.83 16.01
CA ALA A 116 -9.15 4.98 17.17
C ALA A 116 -8.96 5.75 18.50
N GLY A 117 -8.02 6.70 18.52
CA GLY A 117 -7.79 7.62 19.64
C GLY A 117 -8.85 8.71 19.82
N GLY A 118 -9.91 8.71 19.01
CA GLY A 118 -11.00 9.70 19.06
C GLY A 118 -11.03 10.68 17.90
N GLY A 119 -10.11 10.56 16.93
CA GLY A 119 -10.03 11.43 15.76
C GLY A 119 -9.37 12.78 16.04
N LEU A 120 -9.40 13.66 15.03
CA LEU A 120 -8.91 15.04 15.15
C LEU A 120 -10.09 15.98 15.36
N ASN A 121 -9.98 16.89 16.33
CA ASN A 121 -10.98 17.93 16.56
C ASN A 121 -10.80 19.10 15.59
N ILE A 122 -11.04 18.83 14.30
CA ILE A 122 -10.97 19.81 13.21
C ILE A 122 -12.38 19.94 12.64
N SER A 123 -12.96 21.14 12.74
CA SER A 123 -14.29 21.45 12.19
C SER A 123 -14.16 22.52 11.11
N ILE A 124 -14.37 22.14 9.85
CA ILE A 124 -14.26 23.05 8.68
C ILE A 124 -15.63 23.22 8.03
N PHE A 125 -16.35 22.12 7.78
CA PHE A 125 -17.66 22.12 7.12
C PHE A 125 -18.81 21.78 8.09
N GLY A 126 -18.47 21.52 9.36
CA GLY A 126 -19.39 21.15 10.42
C GLY A 126 -19.23 19.68 10.80
N GLN A 127 -19.37 19.39 12.09
CA GLN A 127 -19.11 18.06 12.66
C GLN A 127 -19.66 16.85 11.87
N PRO A 128 -20.92 16.82 11.38
CA PRO A 128 -21.42 15.64 10.70
C PRO A 128 -20.81 15.41 9.31
N TRP A 129 -20.43 16.48 8.59
CA TRP A 129 -19.77 16.37 7.28
C TRP A 129 -18.29 16.07 7.43
N ASP A 130 -17.62 16.71 8.39
CA ASP A 130 -16.21 16.46 8.69
C ASP A 130 -15.99 14.99 9.12
N LEU A 131 -16.92 14.42 9.89
CA LEU A 131 -16.90 13.01 10.25
C LEU A 131 -17.08 12.08 9.04
N LYS A 132 -17.99 12.41 8.12
CA LYS A 132 -18.19 11.62 6.88
C LYS A 132 -16.99 11.67 5.96
N ILE A 133 -16.36 12.84 5.81
CA ILE A 133 -15.15 13.01 5.02
C ILE A 133 -13.99 12.22 5.65
N SER A 134 -13.85 12.28 6.97
CA SER A 134 -12.86 11.48 7.71
C SER A 134 -13.11 9.98 7.52
N SER A 135 -14.37 9.54 7.61
CA SER A 135 -14.78 8.15 7.35
C SER A 135 -14.43 7.70 5.93
N PHE A 136 -14.66 8.56 4.94
CA PHE A 136 -14.31 8.29 3.54
C PHE A 136 -12.82 8.02 3.40
N TRP A 137 -11.96 8.90 3.94
CA TRP A 137 -10.51 8.73 3.88
C TRP A 137 -10.05 7.48 4.61
N MET A 138 -10.65 7.15 5.75
CA MET A 138 -10.37 5.91 6.48
C MET A 138 -10.60 4.68 5.59
N PHE A 139 -11.80 4.54 5.03
CA PHE A 139 -12.14 3.38 4.19
C PHE A 139 -11.36 3.36 2.88
N PHE A 140 -11.05 4.53 2.32
CA PHE A 140 -10.21 4.66 1.13
C PHE A 140 -8.81 4.14 1.39
N LEU A 141 -8.16 4.57 2.46
CA LEU A 141 -6.82 4.12 2.84
C LEU A 141 -6.78 2.63 3.17
N ILE A 142 -7.81 2.09 3.83
CA ILE A 142 -7.95 0.65 4.07
C ILE A 142 -8.03 -0.10 2.72
N SER A 143 -8.89 0.36 1.82
CA SER A 143 -9.09 -0.29 0.51
C SER A 143 -7.82 -0.26 -0.35
N MET A 144 -7.13 0.89 -0.38
CA MET A 144 -5.84 1.05 -1.05
C MET A 144 -4.78 0.12 -0.44
N THR A 145 -4.74 0.02 0.89
CA THR A 145 -3.80 -0.87 1.57
C THR A 145 -4.03 -2.32 1.19
N LEU A 146 -5.28 -2.80 1.19
CA LEU A 146 -5.60 -4.18 0.78
C LEU A 146 -5.12 -4.49 -0.64
N ARG A 147 -5.26 -3.54 -1.56
CA ARG A 147 -4.72 -3.65 -2.92
C ARG A 147 -3.19 -3.78 -2.90
N GLU A 148 -2.49 -2.92 -2.17
CA GLU A 148 -1.02 -2.97 -2.10
C GLU A 148 -0.55 -4.29 -1.48
N CYS A 149 -1.22 -4.79 -0.43
CA CYS A 149 -0.97 -6.10 0.16
C CYS A 149 -1.14 -7.22 -0.87
N TRP A 150 -2.21 -7.18 -1.66
CA TRP A 150 -2.46 -8.16 -2.73
C TRP A 150 -1.40 -8.08 -3.84
N GLY A 151 -0.98 -6.87 -4.23
CA GLY A 151 0.09 -6.64 -5.19
C GLY A 151 1.42 -7.25 -4.74
N VAL A 152 1.76 -7.07 -3.47
CA VAL A 152 2.96 -7.67 -2.84
C VAL A 152 2.90 -9.21 -2.86
N ILE A 153 1.75 -9.80 -2.54
CA ILE A 153 1.55 -11.26 -2.60
C ILE A 153 1.72 -11.77 -4.04
N ASN A 154 1.09 -11.12 -5.02
CA ASN A 154 1.19 -11.53 -6.43
C ASN A 154 2.63 -11.41 -6.95
N ALA A 155 3.33 -10.33 -6.61
CA ALA A 155 4.73 -10.18 -6.95
C ALA A 155 5.57 -11.32 -6.34
N THR A 156 5.27 -11.69 -5.08
CA THR A 156 5.96 -12.79 -4.38
C THR A 156 5.69 -14.13 -5.04
N ASN A 157 4.44 -14.42 -5.41
CA ASN A 157 4.05 -15.65 -6.08
C ASN A 157 4.71 -15.76 -7.46
N MET A 158 4.74 -14.65 -8.22
CA MET A 158 5.43 -14.60 -9.51
C MET A 158 6.92 -14.93 -9.37
N LEU A 159 7.62 -14.32 -8.41
CA LEU A 159 9.04 -14.59 -8.17
C LEU A 159 9.29 -16.05 -7.76
N SER A 160 8.44 -16.60 -6.91
CA SER A 160 8.54 -17.99 -6.44
C SER A 160 8.30 -18.99 -7.57
N MET A 161 7.35 -18.71 -8.47
CA MET A 161 7.12 -19.51 -9.68
C MET A 161 8.30 -19.46 -10.64
N LEU A 162 8.93 -18.30 -10.83
CA LEU A 162 10.13 -18.17 -11.65
C LEU A 162 11.31 -18.98 -11.09
N GLU A 163 11.45 -19.01 -9.76
CA GLU A 163 12.45 -19.84 -9.08
C GLU A 163 12.13 -21.35 -9.20
N TYR A 164 10.87 -21.74 -9.02
CA TYR A 164 10.43 -23.14 -9.19
C TYR A 164 10.68 -23.66 -10.60
N ILE A 165 10.33 -22.87 -11.62
CA ILE A 165 10.59 -23.22 -13.03
C ILE A 165 12.09 -23.38 -13.30
N ARG A 166 12.95 -22.65 -12.58
CA ARG A 166 14.41 -22.75 -12.71
C ARG A 166 14.99 -24.01 -12.05
N ALA A 167 14.40 -24.46 -10.95
CA ALA A 167 14.87 -25.63 -10.20
C ALA A 167 14.52 -26.98 -10.87
N LYS A 168 13.72 -26.93 -11.95
CA LYS A 168 13.30 -28.08 -12.74
C LYS A 168 14.03 -28.10 -14.08
#